data_AF-A0A0F2JIS3-F1
#
_entry.id   AF-A0A0F2JIS3-F1
#
_cell.length_a   1.000
_cell.length_b   1.000
_cell.length_c   1.000
_cell.angle_alpha   90.00
_cell.angle_beta   90.00
_cell.angle_gamma   90.00
#
_symmetry.space_group_name_H-M   'P 1'
#
loop_
_entity.id
_entity.type
_entity.pdbx_description
1 polymer ?
#
loop_
_entity_poly.entity_id
_entity_poly.type
_entity_poly.pdbx_seq_one_letter_code
_entity_poly.pdbx_strand_id
1 'polypeptide(L)'
;MSLGDAKRTANKEKRRELREQLTPEDEVLKDRKLIREEVNRRLVSGLQTANLDYDFLFNEEKASLNKDSELLSSLFHRMFFYRLNEKLAGLTCKHDFRLSDQILSQMQFSRGKMNEIIEVFKKNGGQCDCEVIYNVESRLIGK
;
A
#
# COMPACT_ATOMS: atom_id res chain seq x y z
N MET A 1 -34.14 19.32 -19.51
CA MET A 1 -32.92 19.62 -18.73
C MET A 1 -32.65 18.44 -17.80
N SER A 2 -31.50 17.78 -17.94
CA SER A 2 -31.21 16.45 -17.38
C SER A 2 -30.83 16.53 -15.89
N LEU A 3 -31.48 15.72 -15.06
CA LEU A 3 -31.24 15.56 -13.61
C LEU A 3 -29.82 15.05 -13.26
N GLY A 4 -28.99 14.73 -14.26
CA GLY A 4 -27.63 14.20 -14.08
C GLY A 4 -26.58 15.27 -13.75
N ASP A 5 -26.74 16.49 -14.25
CA ASP A 5 -25.69 17.53 -14.11
C ASP A 5 -25.69 18.16 -12.72
N ALA A 6 -26.86 18.34 -12.12
CA ALA A 6 -27.01 18.88 -10.76
C ALA A 6 -26.40 17.98 -9.66
N LYS A 7 -26.42 16.65 -9.84
CA LYS A 7 -25.79 15.71 -8.90
C LYS A 7 -24.27 15.72 -8.99
N ARG A 8 -23.71 16.03 -10.17
CA ARG A 8 -22.25 16.07 -10.40
C ARG A 8 -21.61 17.31 -9.80
N THR A 9 -22.28 18.46 -9.88
CA THR A 9 -21.82 19.72 -9.28
C THR A 9 -21.90 19.70 -7.76
N ALA A 10 -23.01 19.21 -7.19
CA ALA A 10 -23.17 19.10 -5.72
C ALA A 10 -22.10 18.21 -5.06
N ASN A 11 -21.68 17.13 -5.73
CA ASN A 11 -20.64 16.24 -5.22
C ASN A 11 -19.23 16.86 -5.34
N LYS A 12 -19.04 17.80 -6.28
CA LYS A 12 -17.80 18.55 -6.46
C LYS A 12 -17.67 19.70 -5.45
N GLU A 13 -18.78 20.39 -5.16
CA GLU A 13 -18.85 21.42 -4.10
C GLU A 13 -18.72 20.81 -2.70
N LYS A 14 -19.41 19.71 -2.41
CA LYS A 14 -19.26 19.01 -1.12
C LYS A 14 -17.83 18.51 -0.87
N ARG A 15 -17.09 18.14 -1.92
CA ARG A 15 -15.65 17.79 -1.85
C ARG A 15 -14.75 19.00 -1.65
N ARG A 16 -15.19 20.19 -2.06
CA ARG A 16 -14.44 21.45 -1.90
C ARG A 16 -14.65 22.02 -0.50
N GLU A 17 -15.89 22.01 0.00
CA GLU A 17 -16.22 22.41 1.37
C GLU A 17 -15.57 21.50 2.42
N LEU A 18 -15.45 20.19 2.15
CA LEU A 18 -14.70 19.28 3.03
C LEU A 18 -13.21 19.63 3.10
N ARG A 19 -12.62 20.05 1.96
CA ARG A 19 -11.21 20.45 1.85
C ARG A 19 -10.90 21.78 2.50
N GLU A 20 -11.89 22.65 2.66
CA GLU A 20 -11.73 24.00 3.23
C GLU A 20 -11.90 24.01 4.76
N GLN A 21 -12.24 22.89 5.40
CA GLN A 21 -12.49 22.78 6.86
C GLN A 21 -11.44 21.96 7.64
N LEU A 22 -10.44 21.36 6.99
CA LEU A 22 -9.52 20.42 7.65
C LEU A 22 -8.10 21.01 7.74
N THR A 23 -7.58 21.06 8.96
CA THR A 23 -6.22 21.53 9.25
C THR A 23 -5.19 20.61 8.60
N PRO A 24 -4.09 21.15 8.02
CA PRO A 24 -3.41 20.52 6.88
C PRO A 24 -2.45 19.36 7.21
N GLU A 25 -2.20 19.05 8.47
CA GLU A 25 -1.02 18.25 8.84
C GLU A 25 -1.28 16.77 9.10
N ASP A 26 -2.54 16.34 9.29
CA ASP A 26 -2.86 14.93 9.59
C ASP A 26 -4.21 14.45 8.98
N GLU A 27 -4.58 14.94 7.79
CA GLU A 27 -5.84 14.50 7.17
C GLU A 27 -5.69 13.10 6.55
N VAL A 28 -6.23 12.10 7.24
CA VAL A 28 -6.28 10.71 6.75
C VAL A 28 -7.50 10.49 5.86
N LEU A 29 -7.30 9.90 4.67
CA LEU A 29 -8.40 9.51 3.81
C LEU A 29 -9.26 8.42 4.45
N LYS A 30 -10.56 8.70 4.61
CA LYS A 30 -11.55 7.75 5.16
C LYS A 30 -12.46 7.13 4.11
N ASP A 31 -12.59 7.76 2.94
CA ASP A 31 -13.45 7.25 1.87
C ASP A 31 -12.80 6.06 1.16
N ARG A 32 -13.48 4.90 1.19
CA ARG A 32 -12.96 3.64 0.64
C ARG A 32 -12.58 3.72 -0.85
N LYS A 33 -13.32 4.50 -1.64
CA LYS A 33 -13.03 4.65 -3.07
C LYS A 33 -11.75 5.46 -3.25
N LEU A 34 -11.61 6.56 -2.51
CA LEU A 34 -10.41 7.40 -2.54
C LEU A 34 -9.18 6.67 -2.00
N ILE A 35 -9.32 5.86 -0.94
CA ILE A 35 -8.25 4.98 -0.42
C ILE A 35 -7.77 4.04 -1.53
N ARG A 36 -8.70 3.36 -2.22
CA ARG A 36 -8.33 2.45 -3.31
C ARG A 36 -7.63 3.16 -4.48
N GLU A 37 -8.06 4.38 -4.81
CA GLU A 37 -7.42 5.21 -5.83
C GLU A 37 -5.99 5.60 -5.42
N GLU A 38 -5.80 5.99 -4.16
CA GLU A 38 -4.49 6.33 -3.59
C GLU A 38 -3.54 5.13 -3.53
N VAL A 39 -4.02 3.97 -3.06
CA VAL A 39 -3.25 2.72 -3.02
C VAL A 39 -2.78 2.34 -4.42
N ASN A 40 -3.67 2.34 -5.42
CA ASN A 40 -3.29 2.02 -6.79
C ASN A 40 -2.27 3.03 -7.36
N ARG A 41 -2.41 4.31 -7.02
CA ARG A 41 -1.46 5.35 -7.44
C ARG A 41 -0.07 5.08 -6.87
N ARG A 42 0.05 4.92 -5.55
CA ARG A 42 1.33 4.63 -4.90
C ARG A 42 1.97 3.34 -5.41
N LEU A 43 1.15 2.32 -5.66
CA LEU A 43 1.62 1.05 -6.19
C LEU A 43 2.25 1.21 -7.58
N VAL A 44 1.58 1.92 -8.49
CA VAL A 44 2.03 2.06 -9.89
C VAL A 44 3.05 3.18 -10.07
N SER A 45 2.78 4.38 -9.57
CA SER A 45 3.63 5.56 -9.78
C SER A 45 4.58 5.88 -8.64
N GLY A 46 4.42 5.26 -7.47
CA GLY A 46 5.22 5.59 -6.28
C GLY A 46 4.90 6.95 -5.66
N LEU A 47 3.85 7.63 -6.12
CA LEU A 47 3.50 8.98 -5.66
C LEU A 47 2.43 8.92 -4.58
N GLN A 48 2.79 9.41 -3.39
CA GLN A 48 1.87 9.64 -2.28
C GLN A 48 1.23 11.02 -2.40
N THR A 49 -0.09 11.09 -2.28
CA THR A 49 -0.83 12.37 -2.37
C THR A 49 -1.75 12.66 -1.20
N ALA A 50 -1.99 11.67 -0.35
CA ALA A 50 -2.73 11.81 0.91
C ALA A 50 -2.33 10.69 1.85
N ASN A 51 -2.38 10.91 3.17
CA ASN A 51 -2.04 9.89 4.15
C ASN A 51 -3.16 8.85 4.32
N LEU A 52 -2.77 7.61 4.58
CA LEU A 52 -3.64 6.49 4.91
C LEU A 52 -3.36 6.04 6.34
N ASP A 53 -4.35 5.47 7.04
CA ASP A 53 -4.16 4.93 8.40
C ASP A 53 -2.99 3.93 8.45
N TYR A 54 -2.79 3.20 7.35
CA TYR A 54 -1.72 2.24 7.20
C TYR A 54 -0.31 2.88 7.27
N ASP A 55 -0.15 4.14 6.86
CA ASP A 55 1.16 4.83 6.89
C ASP A 55 1.68 4.98 8.32
N PHE A 56 0.77 5.21 9.28
CA PHE A 56 1.10 5.39 10.69
C PHE A 56 1.50 4.09 11.39
N LEU A 57 1.38 2.94 10.72
CA LEU A 57 1.87 1.67 11.24
C LEU A 57 3.39 1.54 11.09
N PHE A 58 4.00 2.29 10.15
CA PHE A 58 5.43 2.22 9.88
C PHE A 58 6.25 2.70 11.09
N ASN A 59 7.29 1.96 11.42
CA ASN A 59 8.25 2.31 12.46
C ASN A 59 9.67 2.28 11.88
N GLU A 60 10.24 3.47 11.75
CA GLU A 60 11.57 3.66 11.16
C GLU A 60 12.68 3.03 12.01
N GLU A 61 12.62 3.15 13.34
CA GLU A 61 13.60 2.56 14.24
C GLU A 61 13.61 1.04 14.10
N LYS A 62 12.42 0.43 14.08
CA LYS A 62 12.28 -1.02 13.92
C LYS A 62 12.73 -1.49 12.54
N ALA A 63 12.34 -0.78 11.49
CA ALA A 63 12.75 -1.09 10.13
C ALA A 63 14.28 -1.03 9.99
N SER A 64 14.93 -0.04 10.60
CA SER A 64 16.38 0.19 10.50
C SER A 64 17.25 -0.96 11.04
N LEU A 65 16.69 -1.80 11.92
CA LEU A 65 17.37 -3.01 12.43
C LEU A 65 17.57 -4.07 11.33
N ASN A 66 16.83 -3.98 10.22
CA ASN A 66 16.94 -4.87 9.09
C ASN A 66 17.97 -4.35 8.08
N LYS A 67 18.88 -5.23 7.61
CA LYS A 67 19.86 -4.87 6.58
C LYS A 67 19.22 -4.54 5.22
N ASP A 68 18.05 -5.11 4.94
CA ASP A 68 17.29 -4.86 3.70
C ASP A 68 16.24 -3.75 3.87
N SER A 69 16.36 -2.93 4.93
CA SER A 69 15.35 -1.94 5.33
C SER A 69 14.99 -0.95 4.24
N GLU A 70 15.96 -0.43 3.48
CA GLU A 70 15.69 0.53 2.40
C GLU A 70 14.70 -0.02 1.36
N LEU A 71 14.92 -1.26 0.90
CA LEU A 71 14.04 -1.91 -0.07
C LEU A 71 12.67 -2.21 0.55
N LEU A 72 12.65 -2.75 1.76
CA LEU A 72 11.41 -3.14 2.43
C LEU A 72 10.54 -1.93 2.78
N SER A 73 11.14 -0.84 3.25
CA SER A 73 10.47 0.45 3.49
C SER A 73 9.94 1.04 2.19
N SER A 74 10.70 0.97 1.09
CA SER A 74 10.21 1.40 -0.22
C SER A 74 8.95 0.63 -0.66
N LEU A 75 8.95 -0.69 -0.48
CA LEU A 75 7.77 -1.53 -0.77
C LEU A 75 6.59 -1.19 0.16
N PHE A 76 6.87 -0.90 1.42
CA PHE A 76 5.86 -0.45 2.38
C PHE A 76 5.16 0.83 1.94
N HIS A 77 5.91 1.90 1.68
CA HIS A 77 5.35 3.19 1.27
C HIS A 77 4.64 3.13 -0.09
N ARG A 78 5.07 2.23 -0.97
CA ARG A 78 4.37 1.93 -2.24
C ARG A 78 3.14 1.04 -2.08
N MET A 79 2.71 0.74 -0.86
CA MET A 79 1.51 -0.05 -0.54
C MET A 79 1.57 -1.51 -1.01
N PHE A 80 2.77 -2.09 -1.17
CA PHE A 80 2.91 -3.50 -1.55
C PHE A 80 2.26 -4.44 -0.53
N PHE A 81 2.65 -4.32 0.75
CA PHE A 81 2.16 -5.23 1.79
C PHE A 81 0.67 -5.05 2.08
N TYR A 82 0.20 -3.80 2.10
CA TYR A 82 -1.23 -3.49 2.16
C TYR A 82 -2.01 -4.23 1.06
N ARG A 83 -1.53 -4.13 -0.19
CA ARG A 83 -2.18 -4.78 -1.34
C ARG A 83 -2.12 -6.30 -1.28
N LEU A 84 -1.02 -6.85 -0.76
CA LEU A 84 -0.84 -8.28 -0.56
C LEU A 84 -1.82 -8.80 0.51
N ASN A 85 -1.93 -8.11 1.64
CA ASN A 85 -2.87 -8.42 2.70
C ASN A 85 -4.33 -8.35 2.22
N GLU A 86 -4.71 -7.32 1.44
CA GLU A 86 -6.04 -7.23 0.81
C GLU A 86 -6.36 -8.46 -0.07
N LYS A 87 -5.39 -8.95 -0.85
CA LYS A 87 -5.58 -10.12 -1.71
C LYS A 87 -5.68 -11.41 -0.90
N LEU A 88 -4.92 -11.54 0.19
CA LEU A 88 -4.96 -12.67 1.10
C LEU A 88 -6.26 -12.72 1.91
N ALA A 89 -6.84 -11.58 2.28
CA ALA A 89 -8.11 -11.54 3.01
C ALA A 89 -9.27 -12.20 2.23
N GLY A 90 -9.17 -12.28 0.90
CA GLY A 90 -10.15 -12.95 0.04
C GLY A 90 -9.77 -14.35 -0.44
N LEU A 91 -8.59 -14.88 -0.08
CA LEU A 91 -8.03 -16.11 -0.65
C LEU A 91 -7.25 -16.93 0.37
N THR A 92 -7.37 -18.25 0.33
CA THR A 92 -6.47 -19.14 1.08
C THR A 92 -5.04 -19.04 0.54
N CYS A 93 -4.05 -18.95 1.43
CA CYS A 93 -2.65 -18.97 1.03
C CYS A 93 -2.31 -20.31 0.34
N LYS A 94 -1.59 -20.22 -0.79
CA LYS A 94 -1.15 -21.40 -1.56
C LYS A 94 0.30 -21.81 -1.27
N HIS A 95 0.92 -21.21 -0.26
CA HIS A 95 2.33 -21.39 0.07
C HIS A 95 3.28 -21.12 -1.12
N ASP A 96 2.91 -20.15 -1.96
CA ASP A 96 3.70 -19.66 -3.08
C ASP A 96 3.79 -18.11 -3.04
N PHE A 97 4.49 -17.53 -4.01
CA PHE A 97 4.65 -16.07 -4.18
C PHE A 97 3.75 -15.52 -5.29
N ARG A 98 2.69 -16.24 -5.67
CA ARG A 98 1.93 -15.90 -6.88
C ARG A 98 1.27 -14.53 -6.77
N LEU A 99 0.82 -14.11 -5.58
CA LEU A 99 0.24 -12.79 -5.39
C LEU A 99 1.33 -11.72 -5.34
N SER A 100 2.46 -11.99 -4.68
CA SER A 100 3.63 -11.11 -4.69
C SER A 100 4.11 -10.82 -6.12
N ASP A 101 4.30 -11.85 -6.94
CA ASP A 101 4.69 -11.71 -8.35
C ASP A 101 3.70 -10.85 -9.15
N GLN A 102 2.40 -11.04 -8.94
CA GLN A 102 1.36 -10.24 -9.59
C GLN A 102 1.46 -8.76 -9.18
N ILE A 103 1.65 -8.47 -7.90
CA ILE A 103 1.73 -7.10 -7.40
C ILE A 103 3.03 -6.44 -7.88
N LEU A 104 4.17 -7.13 -7.78
CA LEU A 104 5.45 -6.60 -8.25
C LEU A 104 5.44 -6.33 -9.77
N SER A 105 4.74 -7.16 -10.54
CA SER A 105 4.49 -6.90 -11.96
C SER A 105 3.64 -5.63 -12.18
N GLN A 106 2.61 -5.39 -11.35
CA GLN A 106 1.80 -4.17 -11.39
C GLN A 106 2.61 -2.92 -11.03
N MET A 107 3.61 -3.08 -10.16
CA MET A 107 4.58 -2.04 -9.80
C MET A 107 5.63 -1.79 -10.90
N GLN A 108 5.53 -2.49 -12.03
CA GLN A 108 6.41 -2.40 -13.20
C GLN A 108 7.87 -2.79 -12.92
N PHE A 109 8.12 -3.65 -11.93
CA PHE A 109 9.46 -4.20 -11.73
C PHE A 109 9.83 -5.19 -12.85
N SER A 110 11.10 -5.15 -13.27
CA SER A 110 11.64 -6.14 -14.20
C SER A 110 11.72 -7.50 -13.52
N ARG A 111 11.72 -8.58 -14.32
CA ARG A 111 11.82 -9.96 -13.78
C ARG A 111 13.06 -10.17 -12.91
N GLY A 112 14.20 -9.56 -13.29
CA GLY A 112 15.42 -9.59 -12.48
C GLY A 112 15.21 -8.94 -11.12
N LYS A 113 14.59 -7.75 -11.08
CA LYS A 113 14.32 -7.03 -9.84
C LYS A 113 13.28 -7.74 -8.97
N MET A 114 12.26 -8.35 -9.58
CA MET A 114 11.27 -9.16 -8.88
C MET A 114 11.95 -10.34 -8.16
N ASN A 115 12.82 -11.07 -8.85
CA ASN A 115 13.56 -12.18 -8.25
C ASN A 115 14.42 -11.70 -7.06
N GLU A 116 15.12 -10.57 -7.19
CA GLU A 116 15.87 -9.99 -6.07
C GLU A 116 14.98 -9.69 -4.85
N ILE A 117 13.80 -9.09 -5.08
CA ILE A 117 12.83 -8.79 -4.02
C ILE A 117 12.34 -10.07 -3.34
N ILE A 118 11.99 -11.10 -4.12
CA ILE A 118 11.57 -12.40 -3.59
C ILE A 118 12.70 -13.05 -2.77
N GLU A 119 13.95 -12.96 -3.20
CA GLU A 119 15.09 -13.46 -2.42
C GLU A 119 15.26 -12.68 -1.10
N VAL A 120 15.03 -11.37 -1.10
CA VAL A 120 14.98 -10.58 0.14
C VAL A 120 13.85 -11.05 1.06
N PHE A 121 12.66 -11.34 0.54
CA PHE A 121 11.57 -11.89 1.34
C PHE A 121 11.96 -13.21 1.99
N LYS A 122 12.53 -14.15 1.22
CA LYS A 122 12.99 -15.44 1.74
C LYS A 122 14.04 -15.30 2.84
N LYS A 123 15.04 -14.42 2.65
CA LYS A 123 16.06 -14.11 3.67
C LYS A 123 15.45 -13.59 4.97
N ASN A 124 14.32 -12.90 4.86
CA ASN A 124 13.58 -12.35 5.99
C ASN A 124 12.50 -13.29 6.54
N GLY A 125 12.48 -14.56 6.10
CA GLY A 125 11.57 -15.58 6.59
C GLY A 125 10.20 -15.60 5.90
N GLY A 126 10.01 -14.86 4.80
CA GLY A 126 8.82 -14.95 3.96
C GLY A 126 9.00 -16.01 2.87
N GLN A 127 8.55 -17.25 3.06
CA GLN A 127 8.59 -18.33 2.06
C GLN A 127 7.30 -18.44 1.22
N CYS A 128 6.23 -17.78 1.66
CA CYS A 128 4.94 -17.62 0.96
C CYS A 128 4.45 -16.18 1.07
N ASP A 129 3.47 -15.82 0.25
CA ASP A 129 2.71 -14.57 0.38
C ASP A 129 2.22 -14.31 1.83
N CYS A 130 1.81 -15.37 2.54
CA CYS A 130 1.38 -15.28 3.94
C CYS A 130 2.49 -14.84 4.91
N GLU A 131 3.65 -15.48 4.81
CA GLU A 131 4.80 -15.23 5.65
C GLU A 131 5.50 -13.92 5.28
N VAL A 132 5.32 -13.43 4.05
CA VAL A 132 5.74 -12.06 3.71
C VAL A 132 5.00 -11.05 4.60
N ILE A 133 3.71 -11.24 4.86
CA ILE A 133 2.99 -10.41 5.83
C ILE A 133 3.49 -10.68 7.25
N TYR A 134 3.45 -11.94 7.71
CA TYR A 134 3.74 -12.24 9.12
C TYR A 134 5.19 -12.01 9.55
N ASN A 135 6.18 -12.27 8.68
CA ASN A 135 7.60 -12.27 9.04
C ASN A 135 8.39 -11.10 8.46
N VAL A 136 7.93 -10.53 7.33
CA VAL A 136 8.63 -9.43 6.65
C VAL A 136 7.98 -8.09 6.98
N GLU A 137 6.68 -7.90 6.72
CA GLU A 137 5.96 -6.65 7.04
C GLU A 137 6.04 -6.34 8.55
N SER A 138 5.92 -7.36 9.41
CA SER A 138 6.00 -7.21 10.87
C SER A 138 7.32 -6.62 11.38
N ARG A 139 8.40 -6.64 10.58
CA ARG A 139 9.67 -5.99 10.90
C ARG A 139 9.66 -4.48 10.62
N LEU A 140 8.70 -4.01 9.83
CA LEU A 140 8.56 -2.62 9.42
C LEU A 140 7.51 -1.88 10.25
N ILE A 141 6.57 -2.61 10.85
CA ILE A 141 5.42 -2.03 11.55
C ILE A 141 5.40 -2.31 13.04
N GLY A 142 4.67 -1.47 13.77
CA GLY A 142 4.41 -1.63 15.20
C GLY A 142 5.30 -0.75 16.07
N LYS A 143 5.02 -0.68 17.37
CA LYS A 143 5.80 0.10 18.34
C LYS A 143 7.08 -0.61 18.73
#